data_AF-A0A327IYG3-F1
#
_entry.id   AF-A0A327IYG3-F1
#
_cell.length_a   1.000
_cell.length_b   1.000
_cell.length_c   1.000
_cell.angle_alpha   90.00
_cell.angle_beta   90.00
_cell.angle_gamma   90.00
#
_symmetry.space_group_name_H-M   'P 1'
#
loop_
_entity.id
_entity.type
_entity.pdbx_description
1 polymer ?
#
loop_
_entity_poly.entity_id
_entity_poly.type
_entity_poly.pdbx_seq_one_letter_code
_entity_poly.pdbx_strand_id
1 'polypeptide(L)'
;MKSREEIVEEMQQVVEQMRLDDLEERPELEEEYFDCSCCGQTKSYAGSIQYGEYRLCNDCVLLAETGFALGKIKDIQDLIDAMEDKRLEELCNFIKQDEKSQNN
;
A
#
# COMPACT_ATOMS: atom_id res chain seq x y z
N MET A 1 9.00 25.93 7.67
CA MET A 1 9.09 24.74 6.81
C MET A 1 9.12 23.55 7.75
N LYS A 2 8.21 22.59 7.57
CA LYS A 2 8.13 21.41 8.44
C LYS A 2 9.41 20.58 8.31
N SER A 3 9.83 19.92 9.38
CA SER A 3 10.93 18.94 9.33
C SER A 3 10.49 17.70 8.53
N ARG A 4 11.46 16.84 8.19
CA ARG A 4 11.12 15.59 7.49
C ARG A 4 10.34 14.67 8.41
N GLU A 5 10.70 14.64 9.67
CA GLU A 5 10.05 13.86 10.72
C GLU A 5 8.59 14.32 10.91
N GLU A 6 8.35 15.63 10.98
CA GLU A 6 6.99 16.20 11.07
C GLU A 6 6.14 15.84 9.85
N ILE A 7 6.71 15.86 8.64
CA ILE A 7 6.00 15.44 7.43
C ILE A 7 5.61 13.97 7.49
N VAL A 8 6.52 13.10 7.95
CA VAL A 8 6.25 11.66 8.06
C VAL A 8 5.15 11.39 9.09
N GLU A 9 5.22 12.01 10.26
CA GLU A 9 4.21 11.85 11.33
C GLU A 9 2.83 12.33 10.88
N GLU A 10 2.77 13.43 10.13
CA GLU A 10 1.51 13.93 9.58
C GLU A 10 0.93 12.98 8.53
N MET A 11 1.76 12.44 7.61
CA MET A 11 1.27 11.50 6.60
C MET A 11 0.80 10.18 7.23
N GLN A 12 1.46 9.72 8.30
CA GLN A 12 1.00 8.56 9.08
C GLN A 12 -0.39 8.80 9.65
N GLN A 13 -0.63 9.98 10.23
CA GLN A 13 -1.95 10.32 10.78
C GLN A 13 -3.01 10.41 9.68
N VAL A 14 -2.71 11.10 8.57
CA VAL A 14 -3.66 11.25 7.46
C VAL A 14 -4.09 9.89 6.90
N VAL A 15 -3.13 9.02 6.63
CA VAL A 15 -3.41 7.72 6.00
C VAL A 15 -4.13 6.76 6.95
N GLU A 16 -3.85 6.82 8.25
CA GLU A 16 -4.62 6.07 9.25
C GLU A 16 -6.03 6.62 9.42
N GLN A 17 -6.23 7.95 9.40
CA GLN A 17 -7.57 8.52 9.42
C GLN A 17 -8.38 8.08 8.18
N MET A 18 -7.77 8.06 6.99
CA MET A 18 -8.44 7.55 5.79
C MET A 18 -8.92 6.10 5.96
N ARG A 19 -8.11 5.25 6.61
CA ARG A 19 -8.50 3.87 6.91
C ARG A 19 -9.66 3.81 7.91
N LEU A 20 -9.63 4.64 8.93
CA LEU A 20 -10.69 4.69 9.95
C LEU A 20 -12.01 5.23 9.38
N ASP A 21 -11.95 6.26 8.55
CA ASP A 21 -13.11 6.84 7.87
C ASP A 21 -13.77 5.78 6.96
N ASP A 22 -12.97 5.06 6.16
CA ASP A 22 -13.46 3.94 5.32
C ASP A 22 -14.16 2.86 6.15
N LEU A 23 -13.63 2.52 7.34
CA LEU A 23 -14.21 1.51 8.22
C LEU A 23 -15.43 2.01 8.99
N GLU A 24 -15.51 3.31 9.28
CA GLU A 24 -16.70 3.92 9.87
C GLU A 24 -17.86 3.88 8.85
N GLU A 25 -17.58 4.20 7.59
CA GLU A 25 -18.57 4.18 6.52
C GLU A 25 -18.94 2.76 6.08
N ARG A 26 -17.95 1.86 5.98
CA ARG A 26 -18.08 0.50 5.46
C ARG A 26 -17.20 -0.48 6.24
N PRO A 27 -17.64 -0.97 7.41
CA PRO A 27 -16.87 -1.89 8.24
C PRO A 27 -16.45 -3.18 7.51
N GLU A 28 -17.21 -3.63 6.51
CA GLU A 28 -16.89 -4.83 5.73
C GLU A 28 -15.57 -4.72 4.94
N LEU A 29 -15.08 -3.50 4.70
CA LEU A 29 -13.80 -3.30 4.02
C LEU A 29 -12.62 -3.90 4.78
N GLU A 30 -12.74 -4.10 6.11
CA GLU A 30 -11.73 -4.80 6.91
C GLU A 30 -11.50 -6.24 6.41
N GLU A 31 -12.56 -6.88 5.90
CA GLU A 31 -12.56 -8.28 5.46
C GLU A 31 -12.66 -8.45 3.93
N GLU A 32 -12.75 -7.34 3.18
CA GLU A 32 -12.61 -7.36 1.72
C GLU A 32 -11.14 -7.15 1.37
N TYR A 33 -10.54 -8.09 0.62
CA TYR A 33 -9.11 -8.10 0.32
C TYR A 33 -8.81 -7.96 -1.18
N PHE A 34 -7.63 -7.43 -1.49
CA PHE A 34 -7.09 -7.33 -2.84
C PHE A 34 -5.56 -7.43 -2.84
N ASP A 35 -4.98 -7.70 -4.01
CA ASP A 35 -3.53 -7.71 -4.19
C ASP A 35 -3.03 -6.32 -4.54
N CYS A 36 -2.20 -5.76 -3.66
CA CYS A 36 -1.64 -4.42 -3.85
C CYS A 36 -0.75 -4.36 -5.10
N SER A 37 -1.01 -3.41 -6.00
CA SER A 37 -0.22 -3.26 -7.23
C SER A 37 1.24 -2.84 -6.97
N CYS A 38 1.51 -2.26 -5.79
CA CYS A 38 2.82 -1.79 -5.37
C CYS A 38 3.62 -2.87 -4.64
N CYS A 39 3.13 -3.39 -3.51
CA CYS A 39 3.89 -4.38 -2.72
C CYS A 39 3.56 -5.85 -3.06
N GLY A 40 2.50 -6.13 -3.80
CA GLY A 40 2.10 -7.51 -4.17
C GLY A 40 1.46 -8.31 -3.03
N GLN A 41 1.33 -7.74 -1.84
CA GLN A 41 0.68 -8.38 -0.71
C GLN A 41 -0.84 -8.26 -0.81
N THR A 42 -1.54 -9.32 -0.41
CA THR A 42 -2.98 -9.30 -0.19
C THR A 42 -3.30 -8.50 1.07
N LYS A 43 -4.06 -7.42 0.93
CA LYS A 43 -4.39 -6.46 2.01
C LYS A 43 -5.86 -6.06 1.93
N SER A 44 -6.39 -5.59 3.06
CA SER A 44 -7.76 -5.07 3.14
C SER A 44 -7.95 -3.84 2.25
N TYR A 45 -9.15 -3.65 1.70
CA TYR A 45 -9.54 -2.47 0.93
C TYR A 45 -9.62 -1.20 1.78
N ALA A 46 -9.70 -1.30 3.11
CA ALA A 46 -9.78 -0.15 4.00
C ALA A 46 -8.52 0.73 3.87
N GLY A 47 -8.73 2.02 3.59
CA GLY A 47 -7.67 2.99 3.38
C GLY A 47 -6.86 2.76 2.09
N SER A 48 -7.36 1.95 1.16
CA SER A 48 -6.73 1.71 -0.14
C SER A 48 -7.10 2.80 -1.15
N ILE A 49 -6.14 3.23 -1.97
CA ILE A 49 -6.34 4.30 -2.94
C ILE A 49 -5.99 3.85 -4.36
N GLN A 50 -6.76 4.34 -5.33
CA GLN A 50 -6.55 4.13 -6.76
C GLN A 50 -5.74 5.31 -7.35
N TYR A 51 -4.54 5.03 -7.83
CA TYR A 51 -3.71 5.97 -8.59
C TYR A 51 -3.66 5.51 -10.05
N GLY A 52 -4.50 6.10 -10.91
CA GLY A 52 -4.63 5.63 -12.29
C GLY A 52 -5.09 4.18 -12.33
N GLU A 53 -4.26 3.29 -12.89
CA GLU A 53 -4.52 1.85 -12.94
C GLU A 53 -4.01 1.07 -11.71
N TYR A 54 -3.20 1.69 -10.84
CA TYR A 54 -2.62 1.04 -9.68
C TYR A 54 -3.48 1.23 -8.43
N ARG A 55 -3.88 0.13 -7.78
CA ARG A 55 -4.49 0.18 -6.45
C ARG A 55 -3.45 -0.15 -5.39
N LEU A 56 -3.29 0.76 -4.44
CA LEU A 56 -2.30 0.65 -3.36
C LEU A 56 -3.01 0.37 -2.02
N CYS A 57 -2.45 -0.56 -1.24
CA CYS A 57 -2.86 -0.76 0.14
C CYS A 57 -2.47 0.44 1.00
N ASN A 58 -3.10 0.59 2.16
CA ASN A 58 -2.89 1.73 3.06
C ASN A 58 -1.39 1.97 3.40
N ASP A 59 -0.61 0.90 3.61
CA ASP A 59 0.83 0.99 3.82
C ASP A 59 1.58 1.62 2.62
N CYS A 60 1.19 1.26 1.39
CA CYS A 60 1.80 1.80 0.18
C CYS A 60 1.30 3.21 -0.15
N VAL A 61 0.07 3.55 0.24
CA VAL A 61 -0.45 4.92 0.20
C VAL A 61 0.41 5.81 1.08
N LEU A 62 0.75 5.37 2.30
CA LEU A 62 1.65 6.11 3.17
C LEU A 62 3.01 6.38 2.51
N LEU A 63 3.60 5.39 1.84
CA LEU A 63 4.85 5.58 1.09
C LEU A 63 4.69 6.58 -0.06
N ALA A 64 3.59 6.52 -0.80
CA ALA A 64 3.30 7.42 -1.90
C ALA A 64 3.13 8.86 -1.41
N GLU A 65 2.23 9.11 -0.46
CA GLU A 65 1.94 10.45 0.07
C GLU A 65 3.17 11.07 0.76
N THR A 66 3.92 10.27 1.53
CA THR A 66 5.19 10.72 2.12
C THR A 66 6.23 11.02 1.04
N GLY A 67 6.31 10.18 0.01
CA GLY A 67 7.20 10.37 -1.14
C GLY A 67 6.90 11.67 -1.89
N PHE A 68 5.63 11.97 -2.14
CA PHE A 68 5.19 13.22 -2.76
C PHE A 68 5.50 14.42 -1.87
N ALA A 69 5.15 14.36 -0.58
CA ALA A 69 5.37 15.46 0.37
C ALA A 69 6.87 15.78 0.55
N LEU A 70 7.75 14.78 0.48
CA LEU A 70 9.20 14.94 0.55
C LEU A 70 9.86 15.25 -0.80
N GLY A 71 9.10 15.26 -1.90
CA GLY A 71 9.63 15.44 -3.26
C GLY A 71 10.59 14.32 -3.70
N LYS A 72 10.37 13.10 -3.20
CA LYS A 72 11.18 11.91 -3.51
C LYS A 72 10.69 11.15 -4.74
N ILE A 73 9.41 11.25 -5.03
CA ILE A 73 8.78 10.72 -6.24
C ILE A 73 7.98 11.85 -6.91
N LYS A 74 7.83 11.80 -8.22
CA LYS A 74 7.09 12.78 -9.02
C LYS A 74 5.69 12.31 -9.36
N ASP A 75 5.55 11.02 -9.63
CA ASP A 75 4.30 10.36 -9.90
C ASP A 75 4.30 8.97 -9.25
N ILE A 76 3.19 8.25 -9.40
CA ILE A 76 3.05 6.92 -8.82
C ILE A 76 3.94 5.89 -9.51
N GLN A 77 4.30 6.09 -10.78
CA GLN A 77 5.14 5.16 -11.53
C GLN A 77 6.52 5.07 -10.89
N ASP A 78 7.09 6.20 -10.46
CA ASP A 78 8.37 6.23 -9.73
C ASP A 78 8.36 5.29 -8.51
N LEU A 79 7.24 5.20 -7.78
CA LEU A 79 7.10 4.30 -6.63
C LEU A 79 6.93 2.84 -7.06
N ILE A 80 6.12 2.58 -8.10
CA ILE A 80 5.90 1.23 -8.63
C ILE A 80 7.23 0.64 -9.10
N ASP A 81 8.00 1.40 -9.88
CA ASP A 81 9.31 0.97 -10.39
C ASP A 81 10.30 0.72 -9.23
N ALA A 82 10.29 1.57 -8.21
CA ALA A 82 11.14 1.40 -7.03
C ALA A 82 10.77 0.18 -6.16
N MET A 83 9.55 -0.34 -6.29
CA MET A 83 9.01 -1.42 -5.48
C MET A 83 8.92 -2.76 -6.25
N GLU A 84 9.29 -2.79 -7.52
CA GLU A 84 9.11 -3.95 -8.40
C GLU A 84 9.83 -5.20 -7.90
N ASP A 85 11.08 -5.06 -7.40
CA ASP A 85 11.83 -6.18 -6.82
C ASP A 85 11.09 -6.79 -5.62
N LYS A 86 10.60 -5.94 -4.71
CA LYS A 86 9.83 -6.38 -3.54
C LYS A 86 8.52 -7.05 -3.96
N ARG A 87 7.83 -6.50 -4.95
CA ARG A 87 6.60 -7.10 -5.49
C ARG A 87 6.87 -8.49 -6.06
N LEU A 88 7.97 -8.64 -6.81
CA LEU A 88 8.38 -9.91 -7.39
C LEU A 88 8.71 -10.96 -6.32
N GLU A 89 9.40 -10.55 -5.24
CA GLU A 89 9.68 -11.43 -4.11
C GLU A 89 8.40 -11.97 -3.46
N GLU A 90 7.39 -11.12 -3.24
CA GLU A 90 6.11 -11.54 -2.66
C GLU A 90 5.37 -12.52 -3.58
N LEU A 91 5.33 -12.26 -4.89
CA LEU A 91 4.73 -13.17 -5.86
C LEU A 91 5.45 -14.53 -5.88
N CYS A 92 6.78 -14.54 -5.79
CA CYS A 92 7.55 -15.78 -5.71
C CYS A 92 7.26 -16.54 -4.40
N ASN A 93 7.08 -15.83 -3.29
CA ASN A 93 6.74 -16.44 -2.00
C ASN A 93 5.36 -17.07 -2.04
N PHE A 94 4.38 -16.40 -2.66
CA PHE A 94 3.04 -16.94 -2.87
C PHE A 94 3.08 -18.27 -3.63
N ILE A 95 3.78 -18.31 -4.78
CA ILE A 95 3.91 -19.54 -5.58
C ILE A 95 4.52 -20.68 -4.75
N LYS A 96 5.61 -20.41 -4.02
CA LYS A 96 6.27 -21.41 -3.15
C LYS A 96 5.36 -21.93 -2.03
N GLN A 97 4.45 -21.09 -1.51
CA GLN A 97 3.51 -21.49 -0.46
C GLN A 97 2.36 -22.33 -1.04
N ASP A 98 1.87 -21.97 -2.23
CA ASP A 98 0.83 -22.72 -2.93
C ASP A 98 1.33 -24.14 -3.30
N GLU A 99 2.54 -24.24 -3.86
CA GLU A 99 3.17 -25.54 -4.17
C GLU A 99 3.34 -26.43 -2.93
N LYS A 100 3.65 -25.86 -1.76
CA LYS A 100 3.73 -26.62 -0.51
C LYS A 100 2.37 -27.10 -0.01
N SER A 101 1.34 -26.30 -0.22
CA SER A 101 -0.04 -26.63 0.18
C SER A 101 -0.64 -27.73 -0.70
N GLN A 102 -0.29 -27.77 -1.99
CA GLN A 102 -0.75 -28.79 -2.93
C GLN A 102 -0.02 -30.14 -2.82
N ASN A 103 1.17 -30.16 -2.21
CA ASN A 103 1.99 -31.37 -2.04
C ASN A 103 1.81 -32.05 -0.67
N ASN A 104 0.88 -31.60 0.17
CA ASN A 104 0.46 -32.21 1.44
C ASN A 104 -0.95 -32.80 1.33
#